data_AF-A0A8F3ILQ6-F1
#
_entry.id   AF-A0A8F3ILQ6-F1
#
_cell.length_a   1.000
_cell.length_b   1.000
_cell.length_c   1.000
_cell.angle_alpha   90.00
_cell.angle_beta   90.00
_cell.angle_gamma   90.00
#
_symmetry.space_group_name_H-M   'P 1'
#
loop_
_entity.id
_entity.type
_entity.pdbx_description
1 polymer ?
#
loop_
_entity_poly.entity_id
_entity_poly.type
_entity_poly.pdbx_seq_one_letter_code
_entity_poly.pdbx_strand_id
1 'polypeptide(L)'
;MSEEAAKYVVNRGGARPGAGRKTKYEKTVVMRVPEKYQDAIKTLITHLDETAYIDGHYQNGQASEPVFLRSLDDNAQHVTFTTKPVLNK
;
A
#
# COMPACT_ATOMS: atom_id res chain seq x y z
N MET A 1 52.37 31.21 -13.21
CA MET A 1 51.79 30.13 -14.03
C MET A 1 51.63 28.94 -13.12
N SER A 2 50.45 28.45 -12.78
CA SER A 2 49.09 28.81 -13.15
C SER A 2 48.20 28.05 -12.17
N GLU A 3 47.24 28.76 -11.57
CA GLU A 3 46.06 28.18 -10.95
C GLU A 3 45.29 27.42 -12.04
N GLU A 4 45.28 26.09 -12.04
CA GLU A 4 44.27 25.36 -12.82
C GLU A 4 44.29 23.86 -12.50
N ALA A 5 43.31 23.44 -11.69
CA ALA A 5 42.55 22.21 -11.92
C ALA A 5 41.30 22.30 -11.05
N ALA A 6 40.39 23.19 -11.47
CA ALA A 6 39.06 23.29 -10.93
C ALA A 6 38.41 21.88 -10.89
N LYS A 7 38.04 21.50 -9.67
CA LYS A 7 37.30 20.31 -9.28
C LYS A 7 35.99 20.22 -10.07
N TYR A 8 36.00 19.60 -11.24
CA TYR A 8 34.78 19.30 -12.00
C TYR A 8 34.02 18.15 -11.33
N VAL A 9 33.19 18.47 -10.34
CA VAL A 9 32.08 17.60 -9.93
C VAL A 9 31.02 17.72 -11.01
N VAL A 10 31.00 16.76 -11.93
CA VAL A 10 29.93 16.64 -12.91
C VAL A 10 28.67 16.20 -12.16
N ASN A 11 27.86 17.16 -11.71
CA ASN A 11 26.60 16.89 -11.03
C ASN A 11 25.55 16.46 -12.08
N ARG A 12 25.55 15.17 -12.42
CA ARG A 12 24.57 14.58 -13.34
C ARG A 12 23.23 14.39 -12.61
N GLY A 13 22.42 15.45 -12.59
CA GLY A 13 21.02 15.39 -12.19
C GLY A 13 20.74 16.01 -10.82
N GLY A 14 20.13 17.19 -10.82
CA GLY A 14 19.73 17.89 -9.61
C GLY A 14 18.57 17.21 -8.91
N ALA A 15 18.85 16.54 -7.79
CA ALA A 15 17.85 16.25 -6.78
C ALA A 15 17.33 17.59 -6.23
N ARG A 16 16.20 18.06 -6.75
CA ARG A 16 15.46 19.21 -6.22
C ARG A 16 14.32 18.72 -5.32
N PRO A 17 13.93 19.46 -4.28
CA PRO A 17 12.71 19.16 -3.52
C PRO A 17 11.52 19.06 -4.50
N GLY A 18 10.85 17.91 -4.54
CA GLY A 18 9.76 17.65 -5.51
C GLY A 18 10.20 17.08 -6.87
N ALA A 19 11.48 16.70 -7.05
CA ALA A 19 11.91 15.88 -8.17
C ALA A 19 11.44 14.43 -7.98
N GLY A 20 10.44 14.02 -8.75
CA GLY A 20 9.89 12.67 -8.75
C GLY A 20 8.44 12.68 -9.21
N ARG A 21 7.98 11.57 -9.77
CA ARG A 21 6.54 11.38 -10.05
C ARG A 21 5.82 11.26 -8.69
N LYS A 22 4.84 12.12 -8.43
CA LYS A 22 3.97 11.99 -7.25
C LYS A 22 3.33 10.60 -7.29
N THR A 23 3.53 9.81 -6.24
CA THR A 23 2.89 8.50 -6.09
C THR A 23 1.42 8.72 -5.74
N LYS A 24 0.52 7.83 -6.23
CA LYS A 24 -0.89 7.80 -5.81
C LYS A 24 -1.01 7.55 -4.30
N TYR A 25 -0.08 6.75 -3.78
CA TYR A 25 -0.02 6.34 -2.39
C TYR A 25 0.91 7.24 -1.58
N GLU A 26 0.62 7.35 -0.28
CA GLU A 26 1.55 7.89 0.71
C GLU A 26 2.79 6.98 0.84
N LYS A 27 3.57 7.17 1.91
CA LYS A 27 4.78 6.39 2.18
C LYS A 27 4.47 4.88 2.20
N THR A 28 4.97 4.15 1.21
CA THR A 28 4.81 2.69 1.11
C THR A 28 5.92 1.96 1.87
N VAL A 29 5.62 0.74 2.31
CA VAL A 29 6.57 -0.15 2.99
C VAL A 29 6.65 -1.46 2.22
N VAL A 30 7.86 -1.96 2.01
CA VAL A 30 8.10 -3.29 1.46
C VAL A 30 8.13 -4.30 2.61
N MET A 31 7.19 -5.23 2.62
CA MET A 31 7.09 -6.29 3.64
C MET A 31 7.30 -7.67 3.02
N ARG A 32 7.90 -8.58 3.78
CA ARG A 32 7.97 -10.00 3.41
C ARG A 32 6.75 -10.71 3.99
N VAL A 33 6.05 -11.47 3.15
CA VAL A 33 4.83 -12.19 3.53
C VAL A 33 4.90 -13.63 3.03
N PRO A 34 4.31 -14.61 3.75
CA PRO A 34 4.20 -15.98 3.26
C PRO A 34 3.45 -16.03 1.92
N GLU A 35 3.95 -16.84 0.98
CA GLU A 35 3.35 -16.98 -0.35
C GLU A 35 1.88 -17.42 -0.29
N LYS A 36 1.56 -18.32 0.66
CA LYS A 36 0.17 -18.78 0.90
C LYS A 36 -0.82 -17.64 1.20
N TYR A 37 -0.34 -16.49 1.67
CA TYR A 37 -1.18 -15.34 2.02
C TYR A 37 -1.21 -14.27 0.94
N GLN A 38 -0.46 -14.43 -0.14
CA GLN A 38 -0.31 -13.39 -1.16
C GLN A 38 -1.66 -12.96 -1.73
N ASP A 39 -2.53 -13.91 -2.05
CA ASP A 39 -3.83 -13.60 -2.67
C ASP A 39 -4.83 -13.00 -1.67
N ALA A 40 -4.81 -13.45 -0.42
CA ALA A 40 -5.59 -12.84 0.66
C ALA A 40 -5.15 -11.39 0.93
N ILE A 41 -3.85 -11.09 0.83
CA ILE A 41 -3.34 -9.73 1.02
C ILE A 41 -3.69 -8.83 -0.17
N LYS A 42 -3.57 -9.33 -1.41
CA LYS A 42 -3.98 -8.57 -2.61
C LYS A 42 -5.46 -8.21 -2.54
N THR A 43 -6.31 -9.18 -2.22
CA THR A 43 -7.76 -8.98 -2.10
C THR A 43 -8.11 -8.02 -0.96
N LEU A 44 -7.41 -8.09 0.18
CA LEU A 44 -7.52 -7.10 1.26
C LEU A 44 -7.20 -5.68 0.76
N ILE A 45 -6.06 -5.50 0.09
CA ILE A 45 -5.65 -4.18 -0.41
C ILE A 45 -6.70 -3.63 -1.40
N THR A 46 -7.16 -4.47 -2.33
CA THR A 46 -8.23 -4.08 -3.27
C THR A 46 -9.52 -3.70 -2.52
N HIS A 47 -9.93 -4.48 -1.52
CA HIS A 47 -11.12 -4.18 -0.73
C HIS A 47 -10.97 -2.85 0.03
N LEU A 48 -9.80 -2.54 0.56
CA LEU A 48 -9.53 -1.26 1.23
C LEU A 48 -9.57 -0.09 0.23
N ASP A 49 -8.98 -0.26 -0.96
CA ASP A 49 -9.01 0.75 -2.01
C ASP A 49 -10.46 1.02 -2.50
N GLU A 50 -11.27 -0.04 -2.62
CA GLU A 50 -12.68 0.06 -2.98
C GLU A 50 -13.51 0.70 -1.88
N THR A 51 -13.25 0.39 -0.61
CA THR A 51 -14.03 0.89 0.54
C THR A 51 -13.50 2.20 1.12
N ALA A 52 -12.51 2.83 0.49
CA ALA A 52 -11.89 4.07 0.97
C ALA A 52 -12.88 5.25 1.09
N TYR A 53 -14.02 5.19 0.41
CA TYR A 53 -15.07 6.22 0.47
C TYR A 53 -16.07 6.02 1.62
N ILE A 54 -16.04 4.90 2.34
CA ILE A 54 -16.99 4.60 3.41
C ILE A 54 -16.75 5.55 4.59
N ASP A 55 -17.74 6.40 4.85
CA ASP A 55 -17.79 7.36 5.95
C ASP A 55 -19.06 7.18 6.80
N GLY A 56 -19.34 8.12 7.70
CA GLY A 56 -20.49 8.07 8.62
C GLY A 56 -21.87 7.95 7.94
N HIS A 57 -21.98 8.19 6.64
CA HIS A 57 -23.22 8.00 5.89
C HIS A 57 -23.49 6.53 5.51
N TYR A 58 -22.49 5.66 5.59
CA TYR A 58 -22.57 4.24 5.21
C TYR A 58 -22.62 3.33 6.44
N GLN A 59 -23.66 3.46 7.27
CA GLN A 59 -23.78 2.77 8.58
C GLN A 59 -23.61 1.24 8.51
N ASN A 60 -24.02 0.62 7.42
CA ASN A 60 -23.93 -0.83 7.24
C ASN A 60 -22.54 -1.31 6.80
N GLY A 61 -21.65 -0.39 6.38
CA GLY A 61 -20.35 -0.71 5.83
C GLY A 61 -20.42 -1.60 4.57
N GLN A 62 -19.32 -2.29 4.29
CA GLN A 62 -19.22 -3.26 3.20
C GLN A 62 -18.41 -4.47 3.65
N ALA A 63 -18.78 -5.65 3.13
CA ALA A 63 -18.02 -6.88 3.27
C ALA A 63 -17.47 -7.31 1.91
N SER A 64 -16.30 -7.95 1.89
CA SER A 64 -15.76 -8.58 0.68
C SER A 64 -16.47 -9.91 0.40
N GLU A 65 -16.28 -10.44 -0.82
CA GLU A 65 -16.53 -11.85 -1.06
C GLU A 65 -15.58 -12.73 -0.22
N PRO A 66 -15.99 -13.96 0.17
CA PRO A 66 -15.11 -14.89 0.86
C PRO A 66 -13.89 -15.26 0.01
N VAL A 67 -12.70 -15.05 0.56
CA VAL A 67 -11.44 -15.42 -0.09
C VAL A 67 -10.97 -16.75 0.48
N PHE A 68 -10.83 -17.73 -0.39
CA PHE A 68 -10.26 -19.02 -0.02
C PHE A 68 -8.75 -18.88 0.25
N LEU A 69 -8.29 -19.44 1.36
CA LEU A 69 -6.87 -19.63 1.62
C LEU A 69 -6.59 -20.96 2.31
N ARG A 70 -5.32 -21.36 2.29
CA ARG A 70 -4.80 -22.37 3.20
C ARG A 70 -3.87 -21.73 4.21
N SER A 71 -4.07 -22.02 5.49
CA SER A 71 -3.21 -21.52 6.55
C SER A 71 -1.78 -22.06 6.42
N LEU A 72 -0.86 -21.55 7.24
CA LEU A 72 0.49 -22.10 7.33
C LEU A 72 0.46 -23.61 7.65
N ASP A 73 -0.43 -24.02 8.55
CA ASP A 73 -0.70 -25.42 8.94
C ASP A 73 -1.59 -26.19 7.94
N ASP A 74 -1.79 -25.65 6.73
CA ASP A 74 -2.52 -26.29 5.62
C ASP A 74 -4.02 -26.48 5.81
N ASN A 75 -4.61 -25.80 6.81
CA ASN A 75 -6.05 -25.81 7.01
C ASN A 75 -6.76 -24.95 5.96
N ALA A 76 -7.77 -25.51 5.31
CA ALA A 76 -8.63 -24.80 4.38
C ALA A 76 -9.54 -23.82 5.13
N GLN A 77 -9.51 -22.55 4.74
CA GLN A 77 -10.23 -21.45 5.40
C GLN A 77 -10.82 -20.50 4.37
N HIS A 78 -11.91 -19.84 4.75
CA HIS A 78 -12.41 -18.66 4.04
C HIS A 78 -12.23 -17.44 4.93
N VAL A 79 -11.72 -16.35 4.36
CA VAL A 79 -11.58 -15.07 5.04
C VAL A 79 -12.45 -14.03 4.37
N THR A 80 -13.13 -13.24 5.17
CA THR A 80 -13.96 -12.13 4.71
C THR A 80 -13.44 -10.85 5.38
N PHE A 81 -13.30 -9.79 4.59
CA PHE A 81 -12.92 -8.48 5.09
C PHE A 81 -14.16 -7.61 5.26
N THR A 82 -14.20 -6.79 6.31
CA THR A 82 -15.33 -5.88 6.56
C THR A 82 -14.83 -4.49 6.91
N THR A 83 -15.28 -3.49 6.17
CA THR A 83 -15.04 -2.08 6.45
C THR A 83 -16.33 -1.44 6.96
N LYS A 84 -16.29 -0.84 8.15
CA LYS A 84 -17.42 -0.12 8.74
C LYS A 84 -16.98 1.27 9.19
N PRO A 85 -17.83 2.29 9.05
CA PRO A 85 -17.49 3.62 9.55
C PRO A 85 -17.47 3.63 11.08
N VAL A 86 -16.61 4.47 11.63
CA VAL A 86 -16.63 4.79 13.07
C VAL A 86 -17.70 5.86 13.27
N LEU A 87 -18.82 5.49 13.90
CA LEU A 87 -19.87 6.42 14.25
C LEU A 87 -19.53 7.06 15.61
N ASN A 88 -19.23 8.36 15.61
CA ASN A 88 -19.14 9.11 16.86
C ASN A 88 -20.54 9.18 17.48
N LYS A 89 -20.64 8.77 18.75
CA LYS A 89 -21.86 8.81 19.56
C LYS A 89 -22.30 10.23 19.87
#